data_AF-A0A9D1RB77-F1
#
_entry.id   AF-A0A9D1RB77-F1
#
_cell.length_a   1.000
_cell.length_b   1.000
_cell.length_c   1.000
_cell.angle_alpha   90.00
_cell.angle_beta   90.00
_cell.angle_gamma   90.00
#
_symmetry.space_group_name_H-M   'P 1'
#
loop_
_entity.id
_entity.type
_entity.pdbx_description
1 polymer ?
#
loop_
_entity_poly.entity_id
_entity_poly.type
_entity_poly.pdbx_seq_one_letter_code
_entity_poly.pdbx_strand_id
1 'polypeptide(L)'
;MSYLPCELHCHTVHSDGDFTPVSLQQAAAEDHLSLIALTDHNTYSGFDEIDENIIPVLRGIEWTTYFGHMLVLGVQEFVDWRDAVPDNIDEKMKAVHAAGGIVGIAHPYQMGSPVCTGGRWEFRVRDFRNVDYMEVWHEDFSPDNTENDRALQLYTRLLDEGHHIAAVYGKDWHRPITNGRHYGCTYLHFDNGLATPQGAVKAIRLGKTVASTGAKFIFRVHRFGKTYGLGSTIPHGNVTFSFFTDLHSREKNAGKEILEYKTIRIVTNGGRTVLETRCDTRHERLKIERGHWYRAELWGNVNGAKKILAVTSPVYCE
;
A
#
# COMPACT_ATOMS: atom_id res chain seq x y z
N MET A 1 16.41 -3.16 -10.95
CA MET A 1 15.02 -2.69 -11.17
C MET A 1 14.61 -1.82 -9.98
N SER A 2 13.85 -0.75 -10.20
CA SER A 2 13.58 0.24 -9.14
C SER A 2 12.36 -0.06 -8.27
N TYR A 3 11.41 -0.89 -8.70
CA TYR A 3 10.29 -1.29 -7.85
C TYR A 3 10.62 -2.57 -7.10
N LEU A 4 10.58 -2.54 -5.78
CA LEU A 4 10.93 -3.64 -4.89
C LEU A 4 9.75 -3.97 -3.96
N PRO A 5 9.49 -5.26 -3.67
CA PRO A 5 8.39 -5.66 -2.79
C PRO A 5 8.74 -5.35 -1.33
N CYS A 6 7.77 -4.80 -0.60
CA CYS A 6 7.90 -4.40 0.79
C CYS A 6 6.64 -4.80 1.56
N GLU A 7 6.80 -5.03 2.86
CA GLU A 7 5.69 -5.10 3.81
C GLU A 7 5.73 -3.86 4.70
N LEU A 8 4.60 -3.18 4.89
CA LEU A 8 4.55 -1.90 5.58
C LEU A 8 3.80 -1.96 6.91
N HIS A 9 3.34 -3.14 7.29
CA HIS A 9 2.56 -3.38 8.50
C HIS A 9 2.94 -4.74 9.11
N CYS A 10 3.78 -4.72 10.15
CA CYS A 10 4.26 -5.91 10.84
C CYS A 10 4.29 -5.71 12.36
N HIS A 11 4.04 -6.80 13.09
CA HIS A 11 4.02 -6.82 14.54
C HIS A 11 4.97 -7.89 15.09
N THR A 12 5.46 -7.65 16.30
CA THR A 12 6.37 -8.54 17.02
C THR A 12 5.84 -8.80 18.44
N VAL A 13 6.59 -9.58 19.20
CA VAL A 13 6.34 -9.82 20.64
C VAL A 13 6.38 -8.56 21.49
N HIS A 14 6.78 -7.41 20.94
CA HIS A 14 6.69 -6.11 21.61
C HIS A 14 5.28 -5.51 21.62
N SER A 15 4.36 -6.10 20.86
CA SER A 15 2.92 -5.83 20.94
C SER A 15 2.13 -7.15 21.06
N ASP A 16 1.59 -7.68 19.96
CA ASP A 16 0.75 -8.89 19.93
C ASP A 16 1.11 -9.87 18.80
N GLY A 17 2.27 -9.65 18.17
CA GLY A 17 2.88 -10.57 17.22
C GLY A 17 3.63 -11.73 17.88
N ASP A 18 3.86 -12.79 17.11
CA ASP A 18 4.57 -14.00 17.54
C ASP A 18 6.06 -13.98 17.12
N PHE A 19 6.48 -13.00 16.32
CA PHE A 19 7.86 -12.85 15.87
C PHE A 19 8.70 -12.08 16.89
N THR A 20 9.98 -12.45 17.03
CA THR A 20 10.98 -11.49 17.52
C THR A 20 11.32 -10.54 16.38
N PRO A 21 11.82 -9.32 16.66
CA PRO A 21 12.22 -8.39 15.59
C PRO A 21 13.18 -9.02 14.57
N VAL A 22 14.17 -9.80 15.04
CA VAL A 22 15.11 -10.55 14.17
C VAL A 22 14.41 -11.67 13.39
N SER A 23 13.51 -12.45 14.01
CA SER A 23 12.85 -13.54 13.29
C SER A 23 11.84 -13.03 12.24
N LEU A 24 11.24 -11.86 12.46
CA LEU A 24 10.45 -11.15 11.45
C LEU A 24 11.32 -10.74 10.26
N GLN A 25 12.51 -10.17 10.48
CA GLN A 25 13.44 -9.83 9.40
C GLN A 25 13.87 -11.07 8.60
N GLN A 26 14.15 -12.18 9.28
CA GLN A 26 14.49 -13.45 8.63
C GLN A 26 13.32 -13.96 7.77
N ALA A 27 12.12 -13.99 8.34
CA ALA A 27 10.91 -14.40 7.62
C ALA A 27 10.65 -13.51 6.39
N ALA A 28 10.88 -12.21 6.50
CA ALA A 28 10.74 -11.29 5.39
C ALA A 28 11.81 -11.48 4.30
N ALA A 29 13.05 -11.78 4.67
CA ALA A 29 14.12 -12.12 3.73
C ALA A 29 13.83 -13.43 2.98
N GLU A 30 13.34 -14.45 3.69
CA GLU A 30 12.84 -15.72 3.12
C GLU A 30 11.63 -15.48 2.22
N ASP A 31 10.75 -14.55 2.60
CA ASP A 31 9.63 -14.08 1.78
C ASP A 31 10.09 -13.18 0.62
N HIS A 32 11.40 -13.01 0.37
CA HIS A 32 11.96 -12.18 -0.70
C HIS A 32 11.47 -10.72 -0.70
N LEU A 33 11.11 -10.19 0.47
CA LEU A 33 10.84 -8.77 0.66
C LEU A 33 12.16 -8.01 0.72
N SER A 34 12.16 -6.79 0.19
CA SER A 34 13.35 -5.93 0.18
C SER A 34 13.40 -4.95 1.36
N LEU A 35 12.27 -4.74 2.04
CA LEU A 35 12.14 -3.90 3.23
C LEU A 35 10.86 -4.29 3.98
N ILE A 36 10.90 -4.19 5.30
CA ILE A 36 9.72 -4.24 6.17
C ILE A 36 9.57 -2.93 6.95
N ALA A 37 8.37 -2.58 7.38
CA ALA A 37 8.18 -1.62 8.46
C ALA A 37 7.84 -2.37 9.75
N LEU A 38 8.47 -1.99 10.86
CA LEU A 38 8.12 -2.49 12.18
C LEU A 38 7.11 -1.52 12.79
N THR A 39 5.89 -1.98 13.09
CA THR A 39 4.75 -1.13 13.42
C THR A 39 3.99 -1.64 14.64
N ASP A 40 4.70 -2.19 15.63
CA ASP A 40 4.10 -2.66 16.88
C ASP A 40 3.09 -1.65 17.46
N HIS A 41 1.99 -2.17 17.99
CA HIS A 41 0.93 -1.36 18.58
C HIS A 41 1.48 -0.43 19.67
N ASN A 42 1.40 0.87 19.43
CA ASN A 42 1.68 1.94 20.38
C ASN A 42 3.09 1.93 21.01
N THR A 43 4.06 1.22 20.43
CA THR A 43 5.45 1.15 20.93
C THR A 43 6.47 1.11 19.79
N TYR A 44 7.70 1.48 20.12
CA TYR A 44 8.88 1.32 19.26
C TYR A 44 9.92 0.37 19.87
N SER A 45 9.59 -0.30 20.98
CA SER A 45 10.56 -1.02 21.81
C SER A 45 11.30 -2.15 21.07
N GLY A 46 10.68 -2.75 20.06
CA GLY A 46 11.33 -3.78 19.23
C GLY A 46 12.33 -3.23 18.22
N PHE A 47 12.36 -1.92 17.97
CA PHE A 47 13.20 -1.35 16.92
C PHE A 47 14.70 -1.42 17.25
N ASP A 48 15.07 -1.35 18.54
CA ASP A 48 16.47 -1.43 18.97
C ASP A 48 17.04 -2.87 18.88
N GLU A 49 16.19 -3.88 18.63
CA GLU A 49 16.59 -5.29 18.48
C GLU A 49 16.81 -5.70 17.01
N ILE A 50 16.66 -4.77 16.06
CA ILE A 50 16.85 -5.02 14.62
C ILE A 50 18.30 -5.32 14.29
N ASP A 51 18.53 -6.32 13.43
CA ASP A 51 19.85 -6.63 12.87
C ASP A 51 20.02 -5.96 11.50
N GLU A 52 20.91 -4.97 11.42
CA GLU A 52 21.19 -4.21 10.19
C GLU A 52 21.75 -5.07 9.04
N ASN A 53 22.19 -6.31 9.30
CA ASN A 53 22.79 -7.20 8.32
C ASN A 53 21.78 -8.08 7.54
N ILE A 54 20.50 -8.07 7.89
CA ILE A 54 19.47 -8.95 7.27
C ILE A 54 18.76 -8.24 6.12
N ILE A 55 17.77 -7.40 6.45
CA ILE A 55 17.06 -6.52 5.51
C ILE A 55 16.78 -5.18 6.20
N PRO A 56 16.69 -4.07 5.44
CA PRO A 56 16.39 -2.77 6.02
C PRO A 56 14.98 -2.76 6.64
N VAL A 57 14.86 -2.09 7.79
CA VAL A 57 13.60 -1.92 8.52
C VAL A 57 13.25 -0.44 8.61
N LEU A 58 12.06 -0.09 8.14
CA LEU A 58 11.49 1.24 8.34
C LEU A 58 10.88 1.30 9.74
N ARG A 59 11.41 2.20 10.57
CA ARG A 59 10.83 2.50 11.88
C ARG A 59 9.40 2.98 11.73
N GLY A 60 8.48 2.36 12.45
CA GLY A 60 7.08 2.72 12.48
C GLY A 60 6.43 2.38 13.81
N ILE A 61 5.17 2.78 13.94
CA ILE A 61 4.29 2.47 15.05
C ILE A 61 2.89 2.41 14.47
N GLU A 62 2.08 1.47 14.93
CA GLU A 62 0.65 1.55 14.71
C GLU A 62 0.00 2.21 15.93
N TRP A 63 -0.66 3.34 15.70
CA TRP A 63 -1.49 3.95 16.72
C TRP A 63 -2.80 3.19 16.82
N THR A 64 -2.92 2.41 17.89
CA THR A 64 -4.12 1.63 18.20
C THR A 64 -4.96 2.44 19.16
N THR A 65 -6.03 3.05 18.63
CA THR A 65 -6.97 3.88 19.41
C THR A 65 -8.32 3.18 19.50
N TYR A 66 -9.33 3.77 20.15
CA TYR A 66 -10.69 3.24 20.10
C TYR A 66 -11.43 3.54 18.78
N PHE A 67 -10.87 4.41 17.92
CA PHE A 67 -11.55 5.03 16.79
C PHE A 67 -10.90 4.74 15.44
N GLY A 68 -9.93 3.84 15.39
CA GLY A 68 -9.15 3.58 14.20
C GLY A 68 -7.71 3.23 14.53
N HIS A 69 -7.09 2.50 13.59
CA HIS A 69 -5.67 2.28 13.57
C HIS A 69 -4.99 3.19 12.54
N MET A 70 -3.93 3.87 12.95
CA MET A 70 -3.17 4.78 12.09
C MET A 70 -1.70 4.38 12.09
N LEU A 71 -1.16 4.07 10.91
CA LEU A 71 0.25 3.79 10.75
C LEU A 71 1.04 5.10 10.70
N VAL A 72 2.09 5.17 11.50
CA VAL A 72 3.00 6.30 11.55
C VAL A 72 4.41 5.80 11.25
N LEU A 73 4.92 6.14 10.07
CA LEU A 73 6.21 5.63 9.58
C LEU A 73 7.27 6.73 9.45
N GLY A 74 8.52 6.38 9.71
CA GLY A 74 9.69 7.24 9.47
C GLY A 74 9.91 8.36 10.50
N VAL A 75 9.07 8.44 11.52
CA VAL A 75 9.20 9.41 12.61
C VAL A 75 10.45 9.12 13.45
N GLN A 76 11.20 10.18 13.79
CA GLN A 76 12.39 10.10 14.66
C GLN A 76 12.06 10.35 16.14
N GLU A 77 11.00 11.09 16.44
CA GLU A 77 10.61 11.49 17.81
C GLU A 77 9.22 10.97 18.18
N PHE A 78 8.99 10.53 19.41
CA PHE A 78 7.67 10.04 19.81
C PHE A 78 6.60 11.15 19.70
N VAL A 79 5.52 10.87 18.96
CA VAL A 79 4.34 11.73 18.87
C VAL A 79 3.22 11.11 19.71
N ASP A 80 2.74 11.86 20.70
CA ASP A 80 1.76 11.36 21.66
C ASP A 80 0.36 11.21 21.05
N TRP A 81 -0.13 9.97 21.07
CA TRP A 81 -1.40 9.52 20.49
C TRP A 81 -2.51 9.35 21.52
N ARG A 82 -2.19 9.37 22.82
CA ARG A 82 -3.10 8.92 23.90
C ARG A 82 -4.36 9.76 24.07
N ASP A 83 -4.34 11.00 23.61
CA ASP A 83 -5.45 11.96 23.56
C ASP A 83 -6.06 12.10 22.15
N ALA A 84 -5.72 11.21 21.21
CA ALA A 84 -6.36 11.17 19.89
C ALA A 84 -7.84 10.78 20.03
N VAL A 85 -8.71 11.60 19.45
CA VAL A 85 -10.16 11.44 19.43
C VAL A 85 -10.69 11.78 18.02
N PRO A 86 -11.92 11.39 17.66
CA PRO A 86 -12.40 11.52 16.28
C PRO A 86 -12.26 12.91 15.66
N ASP A 87 -12.38 13.98 16.46
CA ASP A 87 -12.41 15.36 15.99
C ASP A 87 -11.05 16.09 16.01
N ASN A 88 -9.97 15.51 16.57
CA ASN A 88 -8.63 16.13 16.62
C ASN A 88 -7.57 15.44 15.74
N ILE A 89 -7.96 14.43 14.95
CA ILE A 89 -7.00 13.63 14.19
C ILE A 89 -6.14 14.45 13.23
N ASP A 90 -6.70 15.50 12.61
CA ASP A 90 -5.96 16.37 11.69
C ASP A 90 -4.78 17.07 12.38
N GLU A 91 -4.92 17.44 13.66
CA GLU A 91 -3.83 18.04 14.46
C GLU A 91 -2.75 17.01 14.77
N LYS A 92 -3.16 15.76 15.04
CA LYS A 92 -2.24 14.65 15.26
C LYS A 92 -1.44 14.28 14.01
N MET A 93 -2.09 14.22 12.85
CA MET A 93 -1.41 13.96 11.58
C MET A 93 -0.37 15.05 11.26
N LYS A 94 -0.71 16.32 11.52
CA LYS A 94 0.25 17.44 11.40
C LYS A 94 1.43 17.31 12.35
N ALA A 95 1.21 16.87 13.59
CA ALA A 95 2.30 16.61 14.53
C ALA A 95 3.24 15.50 14.05
N VAL A 96 2.69 14.42 13.48
CA VAL A 96 3.46 13.36 12.83
C VAL A 96 4.32 13.89 11.67
N HIS A 97 3.73 14.73 10.81
CA HIS A 97 4.44 15.36 9.71
C HIS A 97 5.54 16.33 10.20
N ALA A 98 5.27 17.10 11.25
CA ALA A 98 6.26 17.98 11.87
C ALA A 98 7.45 17.19 12.46
N ALA A 99 7.21 15.96 12.95
CA ALA A 99 8.24 15.02 13.38
C ALA A 99 8.90 14.24 12.22
N GLY A 100 8.62 14.61 10.96
CA GLY A 100 9.25 14.09 9.75
C GLY A 100 8.60 12.82 9.18
N GLY A 101 7.60 12.26 9.85
CA GLY A 101 6.96 11.01 9.44
C GLY A 101 5.85 11.15 8.40
N ILE A 102 5.27 10.01 8.05
CA ILE A 102 4.09 9.89 7.18
C ILE A 102 2.96 9.17 7.90
N VAL A 103 1.74 9.44 7.45
CA VAL A 103 0.49 8.93 8.02
C VAL A 103 -0.18 8.00 7.02
N GLY A 104 -0.50 6.79 7.49
CA GLY A 104 -1.30 5.80 6.79
C GLY A 104 -2.58 5.48 7.53
N ILE A 105 -3.68 5.34 6.80
CA ILE A 105 -4.90 4.71 7.32
C ILE A 105 -4.73 3.19 7.19
N ALA A 106 -4.70 2.47 8.32
CA ALA A 106 -4.68 1.01 8.35
C ALA A 106 -6.11 0.46 8.21
N HIS A 107 -6.24 -0.63 7.44
CA HIS A 107 -7.43 -1.47 7.25
C HIS A 107 -8.75 -0.83 7.71
N PRO A 108 -9.25 0.21 6.99
CA PRO A 108 -10.25 1.15 7.53
C PRO A 108 -11.61 0.53 7.86
N TYR A 109 -11.86 -0.67 7.34
CA TYR A 109 -13.12 -1.40 7.49
C TYR A 109 -13.03 -2.62 8.40
N GLN A 110 -11.87 -2.88 9.02
CA GLN A 110 -11.71 -3.95 10.00
C GLN A 110 -12.77 -3.83 11.09
N MET A 111 -13.32 -4.96 11.53
CA MET A 111 -14.33 -4.96 12.58
C MET A 111 -13.79 -4.30 13.86
N GLY A 112 -14.44 -3.23 14.31
CA GLY A 112 -14.05 -2.50 15.51
C GLY A 112 -14.40 -3.21 16.83
N SER A 113 -14.39 -2.45 17.92
CA SER A 113 -14.62 -2.97 19.27
C SER A 113 -16.01 -3.61 19.41
N PRO A 114 -16.16 -4.75 20.12
CA PRO A 114 -15.16 -5.45 20.92
C PRO A 114 -14.35 -6.52 20.17
N VAL A 115 -14.50 -6.66 18.84
CA VAL A 115 -13.82 -7.74 18.07
C VAL A 115 -12.34 -7.42 17.85
N CYS A 116 -12.03 -6.26 17.28
CA CYS A 116 -10.69 -5.69 17.26
C CYS A 116 -10.76 -4.27 17.84
N THR A 117 -9.97 -3.99 18.88
CA THR A 117 -10.01 -2.67 19.55
C THR A 117 -9.57 -1.59 18.58
N GLY A 118 -10.54 -0.81 18.08
CA GLY A 118 -10.27 0.27 17.13
C GLY A 118 -9.98 -0.14 15.69
N GLY A 119 -10.21 -1.40 15.30
CA GLY A 119 -9.94 -1.83 13.92
C GLY A 119 -10.72 -1.03 12.87
N ARG A 120 -11.91 -0.51 13.24
CA ARG A 120 -12.71 0.35 12.37
C ARG A 120 -12.20 1.79 12.40
N TRP A 121 -11.99 2.37 11.22
CA TRP A 121 -11.70 3.79 11.09
C TRP A 121 -12.96 4.65 11.29
N GLU A 122 -12.99 5.40 12.39
CA GLU A 122 -14.08 6.28 12.84
C GLU A 122 -13.63 7.74 13.00
N PHE A 123 -12.34 8.03 12.84
CA PHE A 123 -11.82 9.38 12.83
C PHE A 123 -12.43 10.23 11.72
N ARG A 124 -12.79 11.48 12.05
CA ARG A 124 -13.39 12.45 11.12
C ARG A 124 -12.30 13.33 10.53
N VAL A 125 -11.55 12.78 9.58
CA VAL A 125 -10.52 13.51 8.85
C VAL A 125 -11.16 14.66 8.07
N ARG A 126 -10.78 15.90 8.35
CA ARG A 126 -11.27 17.10 7.66
C ARG A 126 -10.33 17.52 6.53
N ASP A 127 -9.06 17.17 6.65
CA ASP A 127 -8.02 17.53 5.70
C ASP A 127 -7.17 16.30 5.31
N PHE A 128 -7.65 15.57 4.31
CA PHE A 128 -6.98 14.39 3.75
C PHE A 128 -5.63 14.69 3.08
N ARG A 129 -5.23 15.96 2.93
CA ARG A 129 -3.83 16.28 2.54
C ARG A 129 -2.82 15.84 3.59
N ASN A 130 -3.28 15.59 4.83
CA ASN A 130 -2.44 15.07 5.90
C ASN A 130 -2.35 13.53 5.90
N VAL A 131 -3.04 12.83 4.97
CA VAL A 131 -2.97 11.37 4.80
C VAL A 131 -2.09 11.06 3.60
N ASP A 132 -0.95 10.42 3.82
CA ASP A 132 0.01 10.11 2.75
C ASP A 132 -0.38 8.83 1.98
N TYR A 133 -0.94 7.84 2.69
CA TYR A 133 -1.30 6.55 2.11
C TYR A 133 -2.46 5.87 2.84
N MET A 134 -3.01 4.83 2.22
CA MET A 134 -4.04 4.00 2.82
C MET A 134 -3.87 2.55 2.37
N GLU A 135 -4.07 1.64 3.32
CA GLU A 135 -4.25 0.22 3.00
C GLU A 135 -5.54 0.04 2.22
N VAL A 136 -5.41 -0.11 0.90
CA VAL A 136 -6.53 -0.47 0.04
C VAL A 136 -6.84 -1.95 0.14
N TRP A 137 -5.83 -2.74 0.53
CA TRP A 137 -5.93 -4.15 0.86
C TRP A 137 -5.17 -4.46 2.14
N HIS A 138 -5.70 -5.37 2.95
CA HIS A 138 -4.99 -5.95 4.09
C HIS A 138 -5.32 -7.43 4.26
N GLU A 139 -4.57 -8.11 5.13
CA GLU A 139 -4.66 -9.54 5.42
C GLU A 139 -4.53 -10.42 4.16
N ASP A 140 -4.83 -11.72 4.29
CA ASP A 140 -4.89 -12.61 3.15
C ASP A 140 -6.08 -12.33 2.22
N PHE A 141 -5.96 -12.76 0.97
CA PHE A 141 -6.98 -12.57 -0.06
C PHE A 141 -8.11 -13.60 -0.03
N SER A 142 -8.47 -14.13 1.15
CA SER A 142 -9.61 -15.03 1.31
C SER A 142 -10.90 -14.38 0.78
N PRO A 143 -11.81 -15.16 0.17
CA PRO A 143 -13.16 -14.71 -0.16
C PRO A 143 -13.94 -14.13 1.02
N ASP A 144 -13.59 -14.51 2.26
CA ASP A 144 -14.24 -14.04 3.49
C ASP A 144 -13.85 -12.59 3.85
N ASN A 145 -12.70 -12.10 3.35
CA ASN A 145 -12.28 -10.72 3.54
C ASN A 145 -13.04 -9.81 2.57
N THR A 146 -14.13 -9.22 3.07
CA THR A 146 -14.98 -8.26 2.33
C THR A 146 -14.57 -6.80 2.57
N GLU A 147 -13.58 -6.55 3.43
CA GLU A 147 -13.15 -5.23 3.88
C GLU A 147 -12.33 -4.53 2.79
N ASN A 148 -11.53 -5.30 2.06
CA ASN A 148 -10.71 -4.87 0.92
C ASN A 148 -11.52 -4.19 -0.21
N ASP A 149 -12.71 -4.70 -0.54
CA ASP A 149 -13.56 -4.09 -1.58
C ASP A 149 -14.09 -2.72 -1.12
N ARG A 150 -14.42 -2.57 0.17
CA ARG A 150 -14.87 -1.31 0.75
C ARG A 150 -13.73 -0.30 0.86
N ALA A 151 -12.54 -0.75 1.26
CA ALA A 151 -11.33 0.08 1.32
C ALA A 151 -10.98 0.64 -0.07
N LEU A 152 -11.05 -0.19 -1.12
CA LEU A 152 -10.83 0.26 -2.50
C LEU A 152 -11.91 1.24 -3.00
N GLN A 153 -13.16 1.10 -2.56
CA GLN A 153 -14.23 2.06 -2.85
C GLN A 153 -14.01 3.40 -2.13
N LEU A 154 -13.59 3.38 -0.86
CA LEU A 154 -13.18 4.58 -0.13
C LEU A 154 -12.03 5.27 -0.84
N TYR A 155 -10.99 4.52 -1.20
CA TYR A 155 -9.84 5.06 -1.94
C TYR A 155 -10.27 5.76 -3.22
N THR A 156 -11.13 5.12 -4.00
CA THR A 156 -11.66 5.67 -5.26
C THR A 156 -12.41 6.99 -5.03
N ARG A 157 -13.24 7.09 -3.98
CA ARG A 157 -13.89 8.35 -3.60
C ARG A 157 -12.91 9.44 -3.20
N LEU A 158 -11.90 9.12 -2.40
CA LEU A 158 -10.89 10.12 -1.98
C LEU A 158 -10.11 10.66 -3.19
N LEU A 159 -9.80 9.80 -4.17
CA LEU A 159 -9.21 10.25 -5.44
C LEU A 159 -10.17 11.15 -6.24
N ASP A 160 -11.47 10.84 -6.28
CA ASP A 160 -12.50 11.67 -6.92
C ASP A 160 -12.65 13.05 -6.27
N GLU A 161 -12.44 13.13 -4.95
CA GLU A 161 -12.42 14.36 -4.16
C GLU A 161 -11.11 15.18 -4.36
N GLY A 162 -10.16 14.65 -5.15
CA GLY A 162 -8.92 15.31 -5.50
C GLY A 162 -7.78 15.09 -4.49
N HIS A 163 -7.90 14.11 -3.59
CA HIS A 163 -6.85 13.78 -2.64
C HIS A 163 -5.76 12.93 -3.28
N HIS A 164 -4.50 13.24 -2.95
CA HIS A 164 -3.34 12.51 -3.44
C HIS A 164 -2.87 11.53 -2.36
N ILE A 165 -3.41 10.32 -2.37
CA ILE A 165 -3.15 9.28 -1.38
C ILE A 165 -2.52 8.08 -2.10
N ALA A 166 -1.47 7.49 -1.55
CA ALA A 166 -0.87 6.28 -2.12
C ALA A 166 -1.67 5.02 -1.74
N ALA A 167 -1.89 4.13 -2.71
CA ALA A 167 -2.46 2.81 -2.46
C ALA A 167 -1.37 1.84 -1.98
N VAL A 168 -1.59 1.20 -0.83
CA VAL A 168 -0.72 0.14 -0.32
C VAL A 168 -1.51 -1.10 0.09
N TYR A 169 -0.79 -2.19 0.21
CA TYR A 169 -1.21 -3.42 0.88
C TYR A 169 -0.45 -3.53 2.22
N GLY A 170 -1.16 -3.92 3.28
CA GLY A 170 -0.57 -4.27 4.58
C GLY A 170 -0.92 -5.70 4.96
N LYS A 171 0.08 -6.55 5.17
CA LYS A 171 -0.16 -7.94 5.62
C LYS A 171 -0.72 -7.98 7.04
N ASP A 172 -0.43 -6.94 7.83
CA ASP A 172 -0.71 -6.89 9.26
C ASP A 172 -0.05 -8.12 9.94
N TRP A 173 1.26 -8.22 9.75
CA TRP A 173 1.99 -9.49 9.87
C TRP A 173 2.32 -9.84 11.32
N HIS A 174 1.43 -10.60 11.96
CA HIS A 174 1.62 -11.04 13.34
C HIS A 174 2.32 -12.40 13.47
N ARG A 175 2.12 -13.32 12.52
CA ARG A 175 2.47 -14.75 12.71
C ARG A 175 3.08 -15.42 11.49
N PRO A 176 3.89 -16.50 11.66
CA PRO A 176 4.33 -17.34 10.55
C PRO A 176 3.16 -17.86 9.73
N ILE A 177 3.26 -17.73 8.40
CA ILE A 177 2.22 -18.18 7.47
C ILE A 177 2.29 -19.71 7.36
N THR A 178 1.35 -20.41 7.98
CA THR A 178 1.29 -21.89 8.00
C THR A 178 0.01 -22.48 7.39
N ASN A 179 -0.97 -21.63 7.11
CA ASN A 179 -2.31 -22.02 6.68
C ASN A 179 -2.45 -22.18 5.15
N GLY A 180 -1.41 -21.85 4.37
CA GLY A 180 -1.42 -21.91 2.91
C GLY A 180 -2.29 -20.84 2.23
N ARG A 181 -2.68 -19.80 2.98
CA ARG A 181 -3.38 -18.63 2.44
C ARG A 181 -2.41 -17.73 1.67
N HIS A 182 -2.94 -17.02 0.69
CA HIS A 182 -2.16 -16.09 -0.12
C HIS A 182 -2.14 -14.68 0.46
N TYR A 183 -0.92 -14.16 0.64
CA TYR A 183 -0.66 -12.80 1.07
C TYR A 183 0.07 -12.01 0.00
N GLY A 184 -0.14 -10.69 0.00
CA GLY A 184 0.41 -9.77 -0.98
C GLY A 184 1.69 -9.09 -0.53
N CYS A 185 2.02 -8.01 -1.21
CA CYS A 185 3.03 -7.04 -0.81
C CYS A 185 2.74 -5.67 -1.44
N THR A 186 3.43 -4.64 -0.94
CA THR A 186 3.47 -3.33 -1.59
C THR A 186 4.77 -3.18 -2.37
N TYR A 187 4.70 -2.94 -3.68
CA TYR A 187 5.89 -2.55 -4.45
C TYR A 187 6.14 -1.05 -4.31
N LEU A 188 7.35 -0.68 -3.86
CA LEU A 188 7.81 0.70 -3.73
C LEU A 188 8.92 1.02 -4.73
N HIS A 189 8.90 2.23 -5.28
CA HIS A 189 9.95 2.71 -6.18
C HIS A 189 11.14 3.32 -5.43
N PHE A 190 12.31 2.73 -5.61
CA PHE A 190 13.60 3.24 -5.14
C PHE A 190 14.42 3.76 -6.32
N ASP A 191 14.71 5.06 -6.33
CA ASP A 191 15.39 5.74 -7.46
C ASP A 191 16.74 5.07 -7.80
N ASN A 192 17.46 4.58 -6.79
CA ASN A 192 18.77 3.90 -6.95
C ASN A 192 18.67 2.36 -6.96
N GLY A 193 17.45 1.80 -6.95
CA GLY A 193 17.22 0.35 -6.92
C GLY A 193 17.63 -0.34 -5.61
N LEU A 194 17.97 0.42 -4.56
CA LEU A 194 18.25 -0.10 -3.22
C LEU A 194 17.15 0.31 -2.26
N ALA A 195 16.59 -0.67 -1.55
CA ALA A 195 15.60 -0.41 -0.51
C ALA A 195 16.25 0.28 0.70
N THR A 196 15.67 1.40 1.12
CA THR A 196 16.11 2.16 2.31
C THR A 196 14.88 2.73 3.01
N PRO A 197 14.92 2.95 4.34
CA PRO A 197 13.80 3.57 5.06
C PRO A 197 13.39 4.93 4.47
N GLN A 198 14.36 5.79 4.17
CA GLN A 198 14.11 7.12 3.59
C GLN A 198 13.58 7.01 2.15
N GLY A 199 14.07 6.05 1.38
CA GLY A 199 13.55 5.74 0.05
C GLY A 199 12.10 5.27 0.09
N ALA A 200 11.72 4.48 1.09
CA ALA A 200 10.35 3.99 1.27
C ALA A 200 9.40 5.15 1.60
N VAL A 201 9.75 5.99 2.58
CA VAL A 201 8.98 7.20 2.93
C VAL A 201 8.80 8.11 1.70
N LYS A 202 9.87 8.34 0.94
CA LYS A 202 9.82 9.13 -0.29
C LYS A 202 8.93 8.50 -1.35
N ALA A 203 9.01 7.19 -1.57
CA ALA A 203 8.20 6.48 -2.55
C ALA A 203 6.71 6.58 -2.23
N ILE A 204 6.35 6.43 -0.96
CA ILE A 204 4.98 6.53 -0.47
C ILE A 204 4.44 7.96 -0.65
N ARG A 205 5.15 8.99 -0.16
CA ARG A 205 4.76 10.41 -0.33
C ARG A 205 4.55 10.81 -1.78
N LEU A 206 5.35 10.24 -2.69
CA LEU A 206 5.26 10.54 -4.12
C LEU A 206 4.26 9.65 -4.86
N GLY A 207 3.46 8.83 -4.18
CA GLY A 207 2.48 7.94 -4.81
C GLY A 207 3.12 6.88 -5.73
N LYS A 208 4.39 6.52 -5.50
CA LYS A 208 5.12 5.52 -6.30
C LYS A 208 4.93 4.11 -5.75
N THR A 209 3.69 3.70 -5.57
CA THR A 209 3.31 2.45 -4.88
C THR A 209 2.39 1.57 -5.74
N VAL A 210 2.43 0.26 -5.48
CA VAL A 210 1.50 -0.72 -6.04
C VAL A 210 1.15 -1.75 -4.98
N ALA A 211 -0.13 -1.86 -4.64
CA ALA A 211 -0.64 -2.98 -3.85
C ALA A 211 -0.79 -4.19 -4.79
N SER A 212 -0.21 -5.34 -4.43
CA SER A 212 -0.18 -6.50 -5.33
C SER A 212 -0.32 -7.81 -4.57
N THR A 213 -1.02 -8.77 -5.16
CA THR A 213 -1.04 -10.16 -4.70
C THR A 213 0.31 -10.85 -4.93
N GLY A 214 1.26 -10.23 -5.63
CA GLY A 214 2.60 -10.78 -5.83
C GLY A 214 3.24 -10.39 -7.16
N ALA A 215 2.42 -10.21 -8.20
CA ALA A 215 2.89 -9.76 -9.51
C ALA A 215 3.50 -8.36 -9.44
N LYS A 216 4.68 -8.16 -10.02
CA LYS A 216 5.24 -6.83 -10.20
C LYS A 216 4.56 -6.20 -11.40
N PHE A 217 3.72 -5.20 -11.13
CA PHE A 217 2.91 -4.55 -12.14
C PHE A 217 3.02 -3.03 -12.02
N ILE A 218 3.62 -2.37 -13.01
CA ILE A 218 3.72 -0.92 -13.07
C ILE A 218 3.33 -0.41 -14.45
N PHE A 219 2.98 0.87 -14.53
CA PHE A 219 2.89 1.57 -15.80
C PHE A 219 3.68 2.88 -15.79
N ARG A 220 3.99 3.36 -16.99
CA ARG A 220 4.48 4.71 -17.26
C ARG A 220 3.59 5.37 -18.30
N VAL A 221 3.52 6.69 -18.26
CA VAL A 221 2.78 7.47 -19.25
C VAL A 221 3.75 8.31 -20.06
N HIS A 222 3.60 8.28 -21.38
CA HIS A 222 4.44 9.02 -22.30
C HIS A 222 3.63 10.08 -23.04
N ARG A 223 4.12 11.32 -23.01
CA ARG A 223 3.52 12.46 -23.71
C ARG A 223 4.61 13.45 -24.13
N PHE A 224 4.61 13.82 -25.41
CA PHE A 224 5.56 14.80 -25.98
C PHE A 224 7.04 14.54 -25.60
N GLY A 225 7.48 13.29 -25.70
CA GLY A 225 8.85 12.89 -25.37
C GLY A 225 9.19 12.84 -23.87
N LYS A 226 8.26 13.22 -22.98
CA LYS A 226 8.40 13.08 -21.53
C LYS A 226 7.79 11.76 -21.06
N THR A 227 8.37 11.20 -20.00
CA THR A 227 7.91 9.98 -19.34
C THR A 227 7.55 10.29 -17.89
N TYR A 228 6.37 9.88 -17.48
CA TYR A 228 5.82 10.10 -16.15
C TYR A 228 5.59 8.74 -15.47
N GLY A 229 5.88 8.67 -14.18
CA GLY A 229 5.64 7.48 -13.35
C GLY A 229 4.38 7.65 -12.49
N LEU A 230 4.08 6.61 -11.70
CA LEU A 230 3.01 6.65 -10.70
C LEU A 230 3.17 7.88 -9.78
N GLY A 231 2.04 8.46 -9.36
CA GLY A 231 1.94 9.65 -8.53
C GLY A 231 2.27 10.98 -9.23
N SER A 232 2.67 10.95 -10.49
CA SER A 232 2.93 12.18 -11.26
C SER A 232 1.64 12.88 -11.69
N THR A 233 1.67 14.21 -11.77
CA THR A 233 0.68 15.01 -12.49
C THR A 233 1.12 15.20 -13.95
N ILE A 234 0.23 14.95 -14.89
CA ILE A 234 0.49 14.96 -16.33
C ILE A 234 -0.51 15.87 -17.04
N PRO A 235 -0.11 16.66 -18.07
CA PRO A 235 -1.10 17.50 -18.73
C PRO A 235 -1.98 16.69 -19.70
N HIS A 236 -3.26 17.03 -19.76
CA HIS A 236 -4.31 16.27 -20.47
C HIS A 236 -4.10 16.14 -21.99
N GLY A 237 -4.72 15.14 -22.62
CA GLY A 237 -4.67 14.90 -24.06
C GLY A 237 -4.25 13.48 -24.42
N ASN A 238 -3.73 13.29 -25.63
CA ASN A 238 -3.33 11.96 -26.10
C ASN A 238 -2.03 11.53 -25.44
N VAL A 239 -2.02 10.33 -24.86
CA VAL A 239 -0.87 9.71 -24.22
C VAL A 239 -0.71 8.25 -24.62
N THR A 240 0.48 7.71 -24.38
CA THR A 240 0.75 6.27 -24.44
C THR A 240 1.04 5.76 -23.04
N PHE A 241 0.24 4.78 -22.58
CA PHE A 241 0.56 3.98 -21.40
C PHE A 241 1.52 2.87 -21.81
N SER A 242 2.60 2.68 -21.05
CA SER A 242 3.53 1.56 -21.18
C SER A 242 3.46 0.70 -19.93
N PHE A 243 3.11 -0.56 -20.07
CA PHE A 243 2.96 -1.51 -18.97
C PHE A 243 4.20 -2.39 -18.83
N PHE A 244 4.56 -2.66 -17.58
CA PHE A 244 5.60 -3.61 -17.22
C PHE A 244 4.99 -4.60 -16.24
N THR A 245 4.88 -5.85 -16.69
CA THR A 245 4.34 -6.98 -15.94
C THR A 245 5.42 -8.03 -15.78
N ASP A 246 5.71 -8.37 -14.53
CA ASP A 246 6.46 -9.57 -14.17
C ASP A 246 5.57 -10.39 -13.23
N LEU A 247 4.95 -11.41 -13.82
CA LEU A 247 3.95 -12.27 -13.21
C LEU A 247 4.59 -13.34 -12.29
N HIS A 248 5.90 -13.53 -12.39
CA HIS A 248 6.64 -14.57 -11.67
C HIS A 248 7.51 -14.00 -10.53
N SER A 249 7.55 -12.67 -10.37
CA SER A 249 8.41 -11.98 -9.39
C SER A 249 8.30 -12.51 -7.96
N ARG A 250 7.15 -13.10 -7.58
CA ARG A 250 6.88 -13.68 -6.26
C ARG A 250 6.15 -15.02 -6.33
N GLU A 251 6.33 -15.79 -7.42
CA GLU A 251 5.63 -17.07 -7.62
C GLU A 251 5.93 -18.09 -6.51
N LYS A 252 7.14 -18.07 -5.93
CA LYS A 252 7.53 -18.94 -4.81
C LYS A 252 6.80 -18.63 -3.50
N ASN A 253 6.16 -17.48 -3.41
CA ASN A 253 5.45 -16.96 -2.24
C ASN A 253 3.93 -16.98 -2.46
N ALA A 254 3.47 -17.55 -3.58
CA ALA A 254 2.05 -17.74 -3.85
C ALA A 254 1.46 -18.78 -2.89
N GLY A 255 0.19 -18.59 -2.54
CA GLY A 255 -0.56 -19.58 -1.77
C GLY A 255 -0.93 -20.82 -2.61
N LYS A 256 -1.84 -21.65 -2.11
CA LYS A 256 -2.30 -22.86 -2.81
C LYS A 256 -3.29 -22.59 -3.94
N GLU A 257 -3.68 -21.34 -4.11
CA GLU A 257 -4.66 -20.89 -5.09
C GLU A 257 -4.12 -20.94 -6.52
N ILE A 258 -5.01 -21.23 -7.47
CA ILE A 258 -4.70 -21.16 -8.90
C ILE A 258 -4.90 -19.71 -9.36
N LEU A 259 -3.79 -19.04 -9.69
CA LEU A 259 -3.78 -17.67 -10.19
C LEU A 259 -3.68 -17.64 -11.72
N GLU A 260 -4.59 -16.93 -12.36
CA GLU A 260 -4.55 -16.68 -13.80
C GLU A 260 -4.63 -15.19 -14.09
N TYR A 261 -3.56 -14.60 -14.64
CA TYR A 261 -3.57 -13.22 -15.10
C TYR A 261 -4.26 -13.11 -16.47
N LYS A 262 -5.16 -12.13 -16.66
CA LYS A 262 -5.98 -12.01 -17.87
C LYS A 262 -5.86 -10.64 -18.53
N THR A 263 -6.23 -9.59 -17.81
CA THR A 263 -6.38 -8.26 -18.39
C THR A 263 -5.75 -7.16 -17.55
N ILE A 264 -5.36 -6.08 -18.21
CA ILE A 264 -5.03 -4.80 -17.58
C ILE A 264 -6.19 -3.86 -17.84
N ARG A 265 -6.63 -3.16 -16.79
CA ARG A 265 -7.64 -2.10 -16.89
C ARG A 265 -7.05 -0.76 -16.51
N ILE A 266 -7.33 0.28 -17.29
CA ILE A 266 -7.14 1.66 -16.86
C ILE A 266 -8.46 2.16 -16.31
N VAL A 267 -8.43 2.59 -15.06
CA VAL A 267 -9.58 3.08 -14.29
C VAL A 267 -9.36 4.56 -13.97
N THR A 268 -10.43 5.32 -14.08
CA THR A 268 -10.47 6.76 -13.77
C THR A 268 -11.67 7.08 -12.87
N ASN A 269 -11.97 8.36 -12.71
CA ASN A 269 -12.97 8.90 -11.79
C ASN A 269 -14.28 8.09 -11.74
N GLY A 270 -14.84 7.94 -10.55
CA GLY A 270 -16.00 7.11 -10.28
C GLY A 270 -15.76 5.60 -10.43
N GLY A 271 -14.49 5.17 -10.49
CA GLY A 271 -14.13 3.77 -10.70
C GLY A 271 -14.42 3.26 -12.12
N ARG A 272 -14.54 4.15 -13.11
CA ARG A 272 -14.88 3.78 -14.49
C ARG A 272 -13.67 3.20 -15.21
N THR A 273 -13.82 2.01 -15.77
CA THR A 273 -12.84 1.44 -16.72
C THR A 273 -12.95 2.15 -18.06
N VAL A 274 -11.85 2.74 -18.54
CA VAL A 274 -11.77 3.46 -19.82
C VAL A 274 -10.93 2.73 -20.87
N LEU A 275 -10.22 1.68 -20.45
CA LEU A 275 -9.45 0.80 -21.32
C LEU A 275 -9.35 -0.56 -20.65
N GLU A 276 -9.52 -1.64 -21.42
CA GLU A 276 -9.23 -3.01 -20.99
C GLU A 276 -8.44 -3.71 -22.11
N THR A 277 -7.29 -4.27 -21.77
CA THR A 277 -6.39 -4.95 -22.71
C THR A 277 -5.83 -6.22 -22.08
N ARG A 278 -5.11 -7.05 -22.83
CA ARG A 278 -4.48 -8.28 -22.30
C ARG A 278 -3.37 -7.96 -21.29
N CYS A 279 -3.12 -8.86 -20.35
CA CYS A 279 -2.07 -8.67 -19.33
C CYS A 279 -0.64 -8.66 -19.88
N ASP A 280 -0.42 -9.16 -21.09
CA ASP A 280 0.86 -9.14 -21.81
C ASP A 280 1.01 -7.94 -22.75
N THR A 281 -0.02 -7.08 -22.85
CA THR A 281 0.05 -5.84 -23.62
C THR A 281 1.10 -4.90 -23.05
N ARG A 282 2.01 -4.43 -23.90
CA ARG A 282 3.08 -3.50 -23.50
C ARG A 282 2.69 -2.04 -23.60
N HIS A 283 1.85 -1.68 -24.56
CA HIS A 283 1.52 -0.28 -24.83
C HIS A 283 0.07 -0.10 -25.24
N GLU A 284 -0.56 0.96 -24.76
CA GLU A 284 -1.90 1.37 -25.19
C GLU A 284 -2.00 2.89 -25.30
N ARG A 285 -2.82 3.37 -26.23
CA ARG A 285 -3.07 4.80 -26.40
C ARG A 285 -4.40 5.18 -25.79
N LEU A 286 -4.41 6.28 -25.04
CA LEU A 286 -5.61 6.79 -24.40
C LEU A 286 -5.59 8.32 -24.46
N LYS A 287 -6.76 8.93 -24.61
CA LYS A 287 -6.94 10.36 -24.37
C LYS A 287 -7.31 10.53 -22.90
N ILE A 288 -6.47 11.23 -22.15
CA ILE A 288 -6.72 11.57 -20.75
C ILE A 288 -7.32 12.97 -20.63
N GLU A 289 -8.15 13.17 -19.61
CA GLU A 289 -9.02 14.34 -19.41
C GLU A 289 -8.53 15.17 -18.22
N ARG A 290 -8.69 16.48 -18.30
CA ARG A 290 -8.29 17.42 -17.23
C ARG A 290 -9.14 17.18 -15.97
N GLY A 291 -8.51 17.20 -14.79
CA GLY A 291 -9.18 16.97 -13.51
C GLY A 291 -9.45 15.48 -13.21
N HIS A 292 -8.93 14.57 -14.03
CA HIS A 292 -9.05 13.14 -13.82
C HIS A 292 -7.81 12.53 -13.19
N TRP A 293 -7.99 11.42 -12.50
CA TRP A 293 -6.91 10.50 -12.12
C TRP A 293 -7.00 9.22 -12.95
N TYR A 294 -5.87 8.53 -13.14
CA TYR A 294 -5.80 7.26 -13.88
C TYR A 294 -4.91 6.28 -13.14
N ARG A 295 -5.48 5.15 -12.72
CA ARG A 295 -4.73 4.01 -12.18
C ARG A 295 -4.86 2.81 -13.10
N ALA A 296 -3.89 1.92 -13.05
CA ALA A 296 -3.97 0.61 -13.66
C ALA A 296 -4.30 -0.47 -12.62
N GLU A 297 -5.15 -1.40 -13.03
CA GLU A 297 -5.50 -2.60 -12.27
C GLU A 297 -5.16 -3.84 -13.10
N LEU A 298 -4.48 -4.80 -12.49
CA LEU A 298 -4.25 -6.12 -13.09
C LEU A 298 -5.39 -7.03 -12.66
N TRP A 299 -6.07 -7.65 -13.61
CA TRP A 299 -7.24 -8.49 -13.39
C TRP A 299 -6.96 -9.92 -13.83
N GLY A 300 -7.58 -10.86 -13.12
CA GLY A 300 -7.42 -12.27 -13.36
C GLY A 300 -8.43 -13.13 -12.63
N ASN A 301 -8.11 -14.40 -12.47
CA ASN A 301 -8.89 -15.36 -11.69
C ASN A 301 -8.05 -15.87 -10.52
N VAL A 302 -8.69 -16.05 -9.36
CA VAL A 302 -8.17 -16.78 -8.21
C VAL A 302 -9.14 -17.93 -7.96
N ASN A 303 -8.68 -19.18 -8.10
CA ASN A 303 -9.53 -20.38 -8.00
C ASN A 303 -10.79 -20.30 -8.90
N GLY A 304 -10.65 -19.74 -10.11
CA GLY A 304 -11.73 -19.55 -11.07
C GLY A 304 -12.63 -18.33 -10.82
N ALA A 305 -12.51 -17.64 -9.68
CA ALA A 305 -13.26 -16.41 -9.41
C ALA A 305 -12.51 -15.18 -9.90
N LYS A 306 -13.20 -14.30 -10.65
CA LYS A 306 -12.63 -13.06 -11.15
C LYS A 306 -12.26 -12.12 -10.01
N LYS A 307 -11.01 -11.65 -9.97
CA LYS A 307 -10.48 -10.77 -8.92
C LYS A 307 -9.47 -9.77 -9.49
N ILE A 308 -9.28 -8.68 -8.75
CA ILE A 308 -8.17 -7.75 -8.95
C ILE A 308 -6.93 -8.37 -8.29
N LEU A 309 -5.80 -8.35 -8.99
CA LEU A 309 -4.53 -8.96 -8.57
C LEU A 309 -3.43 -7.91 -8.30
N ALA A 310 -3.58 -6.70 -8.83
CA ALA A 310 -2.75 -5.56 -8.43
C ALA A 310 -3.49 -4.24 -8.67
N VAL A 311 -3.26 -3.26 -7.80
CA VAL A 311 -3.77 -1.89 -7.89
C VAL A 311 -2.59 -0.93 -7.76
N THR A 312 -2.39 -0.11 -8.78
CA THR A 312 -1.36 0.95 -8.77
C THR A 312 -1.90 2.22 -8.12
N SER A 313 -1.01 3.02 -7.52
CA SER A 313 -1.31 4.44 -7.30
C SER A 313 -1.49 5.16 -8.64
N PRO A 314 -2.37 6.18 -8.73
CA PRO A 314 -2.71 6.80 -10.01
C PRO A 314 -1.61 7.75 -10.51
N VAL A 315 -1.76 8.16 -11.76
CA VAL A 315 -1.29 9.47 -12.25
C VAL A 315 -2.46 10.46 -12.24
N TYR A 316 -2.19 11.74 -12.04
CA TYR A 316 -3.19 12.80 -11.99
C TYR A 316 -3.11 13.67 -13.24
N CYS A 317 -4.21 14.32 -13.63
CA CYS A 317 -4.27 15.04 -14.90
C CYS A 317 -4.67 16.51 -14.73
N GLU A 318 -3.87 17.41 -15.32
CA GLU A 318 -4.08 18.88 -15.31
C GLU A 318 -4.42 19.50 -16.68
#